data_AF-S8EJ96-F1
#
_entry.id   AF-S8EJ96-F1
#
_cell.length_a   1.000
_cell.length_b   1.000
_cell.length_c   1.000
_cell.angle_alpha   90.00
_cell.angle_beta   90.00
_cell.angle_gamma   90.00
#
_symmetry.space_group_name_H-M   'P 1'
#
loop_
_entity.id
_entity.type
_entity.pdbx_description
1 polymer ?
#
loop_
_entity_poly.entity_id
_entity_poly.type
_entity_poly.pdbx_seq_one_letter_code
_entity_poly.pdbx_strand_id
1 'polypeptide(L)'
;MGQLKLFGWLSAGAKEVAEELTPAQKHMYASEKLVNFRAISRLFATRSPHTLTTGDLAPPELITFLKDLGEFALVAYHTPEAHFLFDNLEMFLQPKYPFEGFNALRNTILVSPFRGTDVSGVPGVVVYRPGTKQLVVGFSGTATIWQTLHDLNSIKRRHPLSDGYVHSGFYAMYEGCKSAAFDCVKKGLATHDVEELAVVGHSMGGALGYLFAMDIFAGSCPLPPGATVTIATFGCPRLGDAALSEFWQELVAKYQAANGQASVKDYCVRGLNDGVPCLPPVSWGYRHLTRTPLYYYHDRLFHVPESEVEHGVFTVDKEALDRTRAPDHPRGGHNYYGRDAEKIIRRVYWQDRMMSRKPSAWQEAYVAKITEIEQMK
;
A
#
# COMPACT_ATOMS: atom_id res chain seq x y z
N MET A 1 -15.27 -50.17 -14.26
CA MET A 1 -16.19 -49.02 -14.35
C MET A 1 -15.95 -48.18 -13.10
N GLY A 2 -15.16 -47.11 -13.07
CA GLY A 2 -14.88 -46.12 -14.09
C GLY A 2 -15.45 -44.79 -13.59
N GLN A 3 -14.72 -44.05 -12.74
CA GLN A 3 -14.81 -42.59 -12.56
C GLN A 3 -13.82 -42.10 -11.48
N LEU A 4 -12.83 -41.33 -11.94
CA LEU A 4 -12.15 -40.16 -11.34
C LEU A 4 -10.70 -40.08 -11.85
N LYS A 5 -10.57 -39.73 -13.14
CA LYS A 5 -9.38 -39.08 -13.69
C LYS A 5 -9.87 -37.88 -14.48
N LEU A 6 -10.18 -36.78 -13.79
CA LEU A 6 -10.55 -35.52 -14.42
C LEU A 6 -9.79 -34.34 -13.79
N PHE A 7 -8.47 -34.48 -13.58
CA PHE A 7 -7.58 -33.37 -13.23
C PHE A 7 -6.16 -33.57 -13.79
N GLY A 8 -6.05 -34.03 -15.04
CA GLY A 8 -4.77 -34.25 -15.70
C GLY A 8 -4.39 -33.25 -16.79
N TRP A 9 -5.29 -32.34 -17.20
CA TRP A 9 -5.18 -31.63 -18.49
C TRP A 9 -5.48 -30.11 -18.41
N LEU A 10 -5.05 -29.44 -17.33
CA LEU A 10 -5.02 -27.96 -17.24
C LEU A 10 -3.61 -27.41 -17.00
N SER A 11 -2.57 -28.11 -17.46
CA SER A 11 -1.17 -27.67 -17.35
C SER A 11 -0.52 -27.28 -18.68
N ALA A 12 -1.30 -27.05 -19.73
CA ALA A 12 -0.83 -26.46 -20.98
C ALA A 12 -0.86 -24.91 -20.91
N GLY A 13 -0.18 -24.36 -19.90
CA GLY A 13 0.25 -22.97 -19.85
C GLY A 13 1.74 -23.02 -19.52
N ALA A 14 2.56 -22.25 -20.25
CA ALA A 14 4.01 -22.26 -20.21
C ALA A 14 4.59 -22.73 -18.86
N LYS A 15 5.39 -23.82 -18.89
CA LYS A 15 6.29 -24.14 -17.77
C LYS A 15 7.23 -22.95 -17.61
N GLU A 16 6.85 -21.98 -16.77
CA GLU A 16 7.82 -21.10 -16.12
C GLU A 16 8.84 -22.03 -15.48
N VAL A 17 10.08 -21.94 -15.93
CA VAL A 17 11.22 -22.56 -15.25
C VAL A 17 11.10 -22.08 -13.81
N ALA A 18 10.89 -22.99 -12.87
CA ALA A 18 10.79 -22.63 -11.46
C ALA A 18 12.07 -21.88 -11.09
N GLU A 19 11.98 -20.55 -10.93
CA GLU A 19 13.13 -19.74 -10.55
C GLU A 19 13.72 -20.32 -9.26
N GLU A 20 14.98 -20.73 -9.35
CA GLU A 20 15.66 -21.33 -8.23
C GLU A 20 15.94 -20.25 -7.18
N LEU A 21 15.16 -20.29 -6.10
CA LEU A 21 15.29 -19.33 -5.03
C LEU A 21 16.62 -19.50 -4.28
N THR A 22 17.27 -18.38 -3.97
CA THR A 22 18.40 -18.37 -3.04
C THR A 22 17.99 -18.85 -1.65
N PRO A 23 18.92 -19.33 -0.80
CA PRO A 23 18.60 -19.68 0.59
C PRO A 23 17.91 -18.54 1.36
N ALA A 24 18.38 -17.30 1.17
CA ALA A 24 17.78 -16.11 1.78
C ALA A 24 16.33 -15.88 1.31
N GLN A 25 16.04 -16.04 0.01
CA GLN A 25 14.67 -15.93 -0.52
C GLN A 25 13.77 -17.07 -0.02
N LYS A 26 14.27 -18.30 0.07
CA LYS A 26 13.54 -19.44 0.64
C LYS A 26 13.15 -19.16 2.09
N HIS A 27 14.09 -18.69 2.90
CA HIS A 27 13.84 -18.32 4.29
C HIS A 27 12.83 -17.16 4.41
N MET A 28 13.00 -16.11 3.60
CA MET A 28 12.08 -14.97 3.56
C MET A 28 10.63 -15.42 3.31
N TYR A 29 10.38 -16.17 2.24
CA TYR A 29 9.02 -16.66 1.92
C TYR A 29 8.49 -17.67 2.94
N ALA A 30 9.35 -18.50 3.54
CA ALA A 30 8.94 -19.40 4.62
C ALA A 30 8.58 -18.66 5.93
N SER A 31 9.09 -17.43 6.09
CA SER A 31 8.82 -16.59 7.26
C SER A 31 7.46 -15.88 7.21
N GLU A 32 6.79 -15.86 6.06
CA GLU A 32 5.45 -15.30 5.91
C GLU A 32 4.44 -16.05 6.79
N LYS A 33 3.58 -15.27 7.45
CA LYS A 33 2.50 -15.70 8.34
C LYS A 33 1.16 -15.08 7.95
N LEU A 34 1.16 -13.99 7.19
CA LEU A 34 -0.06 -13.40 6.65
C LEU A 34 -0.70 -14.31 5.59
N VAL A 35 -1.93 -13.96 5.21
CA VAL A 35 -2.66 -14.69 4.17
C VAL A 35 -1.83 -14.77 2.90
N ASN A 36 -1.82 -15.94 2.25
CA ASN A 36 -1.07 -16.14 1.02
C ASN A 36 -1.79 -15.46 -0.15
N PHE A 37 -1.54 -14.16 -0.33
CA PHE A 37 -2.16 -13.37 -1.40
C PHE A 37 -1.76 -13.84 -2.81
N ARG A 38 -0.69 -14.63 -2.95
CA ARG A 38 -0.35 -15.27 -4.24
C ARG A 38 -1.32 -16.39 -4.60
N ALA A 39 -1.90 -17.07 -3.61
CA ALA A 39 -2.97 -18.04 -3.87
C ALA A 39 -4.24 -17.33 -4.36
N ILE A 40 -4.58 -16.18 -3.77
CA ILE A 40 -5.71 -15.35 -4.21
C ILE A 40 -5.47 -14.83 -5.62
N SER A 41 -4.28 -14.31 -5.91
CA SER A 41 -3.92 -13.83 -7.25
C SER A 41 -4.15 -14.94 -8.29
N ARG A 42 -3.71 -16.18 -8.02
CA ARG A 42 -3.97 -17.32 -8.92
C ARG A 42 -5.45 -17.64 -9.14
N LEU A 43 -6.33 -17.31 -8.20
CA LEU A 43 -7.77 -17.58 -8.29
C LEU A 43 -8.57 -16.44 -8.92
N PHE A 44 -8.19 -15.19 -8.66
CA PHE A 44 -9.00 -14.01 -8.97
C PHE A 44 -8.35 -13.03 -9.92
N ALA A 45 -7.03 -13.08 -10.11
CA ALA A 45 -6.36 -12.20 -11.05
C ALA A 45 -6.64 -12.64 -12.48
N THR A 46 -6.98 -11.68 -13.32
CA THR A 46 -7.01 -11.87 -14.77
C THR A 46 -5.66 -11.46 -15.35
N ARG A 47 -5.20 -12.22 -16.35
CA ARG A 47 -4.00 -11.90 -17.12
C ARG A 47 -4.36 -10.92 -18.24
N SER A 48 -3.59 -9.85 -18.35
CA SER A 48 -3.71 -8.91 -19.47
C SER A 48 -3.17 -9.54 -20.76
N PRO A 49 -3.81 -9.31 -21.93
CA PRO A 49 -3.22 -9.61 -23.23
C PRO A 49 -2.01 -8.72 -23.57
N HIS A 50 -1.87 -7.55 -22.92
CA HIS A 50 -0.73 -6.65 -23.12
C HIS A 50 0.53 -7.19 -22.47
N THR A 51 1.65 -7.13 -23.19
CA THR A 51 2.97 -7.40 -22.63
C THR A 51 3.65 -6.08 -22.33
N LEU A 52 4.06 -5.88 -21.08
CA LEU A 52 4.77 -4.67 -20.66
C LEU A 52 6.19 -4.68 -21.20
N THR A 53 6.58 -3.61 -21.88
CA THR A 53 7.85 -3.45 -22.59
C THR A 53 8.66 -2.29 -22.02
N THR A 54 9.80 -1.97 -22.64
CA THR A 54 10.57 -0.76 -22.33
C THR A 54 9.78 0.53 -22.58
N GLY A 55 8.78 0.51 -23.46
CA GLY A 55 7.90 1.66 -23.72
C GLY A 55 6.94 1.97 -22.56
N ASP A 56 6.61 0.97 -21.75
CA ASP A 56 5.75 1.12 -20.57
C ASP A 56 6.55 1.46 -19.31
N LEU A 57 7.88 1.46 -19.39
CA LEU A 57 8.75 1.60 -18.23
C LEU A 57 8.64 3.00 -17.62
N ALA A 58 8.30 3.05 -16.33
CA ALA A 58 8.33 4.27 -15.56
C ALA A 58 9.78 4.68 -15.21
N PRO A 59 10.06 5.99 -15.08
CA PRO A 59 11.41 6.45 -14.80
C PRO A 59 11.93 5.94 -13.44
N PRO A 60 13.25 5.66 -13.29
CA PRO A 60 13.86 5.22 -12.03
C PRO A 60 13.61 6.17 -10.85
N GLU A 61 13.37 7.44 -11.13
CA GLU A 61 13.12 8.44 -10.09
C GLU A 61 11.76 8.23 -9.43
N LEU A 62 10.77 7.71 -10.18
CA LEU A 62 9.44 7.43 -9.67
C LEU A 62 9.44 6.25 -8.70
N ILE A 63 10.21 5.18 -8.96
CA ILE A 63 10.34 4.07 -8.01
C ILE A 63 11.00 4.53 -6.71
N THR A 64 12.01 5.42 -6.78
CA THR A 64 12.64 5.99 -5.58
C THR A 64 11.65 6.86 -4.80
N PHE A 65 10.94 7.76 -5.49
CA PHE A 65 9.90 8.59 -4.90
C PHE A 65 8.79 7.78 -4.22
N LEU A 66 8.32 6.70 -4.86
CA LEU A 66 7.29 5.83 -4.30
C LEU A 66 7.82 4.97 -3.14
N LYS A 67 9.09 4.56 -3.17
CA LYS A 67 9.72 3.90 -2.01
C LYS A 67 9.74 4.82 -0.79
N ASP A 68 10.05 6.10 -0.97
CA ASP A 68 10.02 7.11 0.09
C ASP A 68 8.60 7.29 0.66
N LEU A 69 7.58 7.44 -0.19
CA LEU A 69 6.18 7.54 0.27
C LEU A 69 5.69 6.25 0.93
N GLY A 70 6.15 5.09 0.45
CA GLY A 70 5.83 3.78 1.02
C GLY A 70 6.31 3.61 2.45
N GLU A 71 7.36 4.31 2.87
CA GLU A 71 7.82 4.32 4.26
C GLU A 71 6.72 4.82 5.21
N PHE A 72 6.04 5.91 4.85
CA PHE A 72 4.96 6.49 5.66
C PHE A 72 3.70 5.61 5.68
N ALA A 73 3.44 4.87 4.59
CA ALA A 73 2.37 3.86 4.58
C ALA A 73 2.66 2.71 5.55
N LEU A 74 3.94 2.37 5.76
CA LEU A 74 4.36 1.33 6.70
C LEU A 74 4.42 1.84 8.15
N VAL A 75 4.83 3.09 8.38
CA VAL A 75 4.80 3.72 9.72
C VAL A 75 3.37 3.86 10.24
N ALA A 76 2.37 3.97 9.36
CA ALA A 76 0.98 4.01 9.78
C ALA A 76 0.54 2.71 10.49
N TYR A 77 1.18 1.56 10.23
CA TYR A 77 0.91 0.32 10.96
C TYR A 77 1.39 0.49 12.41
N HIS A 78 0.42 0.60 13.33
CA HIS A 78 0.64 0.82 14.75
C HIS A 78 1.68 -0.15 15.34
N THR A 79 2.90 0.33 15.53
CA THR A 79 3.72 0.26 16.76
C THR A 79 5.19 0.59 16.39
N PRO A 80 5.99 1.17 17.31
CA PRO A 80 5.59 1.73 18.60
C PRO A 80 4.55 2.85 18.44
N GLU A 81 3.99 3.30 19.56
CA GLU A 81 3.21 4.54 19.59
C GLU A 81 3.98 5.63 18.84
N ALA A 82 3.30 6.36 17.95
CA ALA A 82 3.99 7.19 16.97
C ALA A 82 4.87 8.24 17.65
N HIS A 83 4.45 8.85 18.76
CA HIS A 83 5.30 9.78 19.49
C HIS A 83 6.58 9.08 19.95
N PHE A 84 6.49 7.89 20.53
CA PHE A 84 7.69 7.13 20.92
C PHE A 84 8.61 6.82 19.74
N LEU A 85 8.05 6.43 18.59
CA LEU A 85 8.83 6.19 17.38
C LEU A 85 9.58 7.45 16.94
N PHE A 86 8.88 8.58 16.82
CA PHE A 86 9.47 9.82 16.30
C PHE A 86 10.42 10.48 17.31
N ASP A 87 10.16 10.37 18.62
CA ASP A 87 11.07 10.83 19.68
C ASP A 87 12.39 10.04 19.73
N ASN A 88 12.38 8.81 19.22
CA ASN A 88 13.55 7.92 19.23
C ASN A 88 13.97 7.48 17.82
N LEU A 89 13.61 8.25 16.79
CA LEU A 89 13.66 7.82 15.40
C LEU A 89 15.05 7.29 14.99
N GLU A 90 16.13 7.97 15.39
CA GLU A 90 17.48 7.57 15.02
C GLU A 90 17.87 6.16 15.49
N MET A 91 17.34 5.69 16.63
CA MET A 91 17.51 4.30 17.09
C MET A 91 16.76 3.34 16.15
N PHE A 92 15.53 3.68 15.80
CA PHE A 92 14.66 2.85 14.96
C PHE A 92 15.15 2.68 13.51
N LEU A 93 15.97 3.63 13.04
CA LEU A 93 16.59 3.61 11.72
C LEU A 93 17.90 2.81 11.67
N GLN A 94 18.46 2.39 12.82
CA GLN A 94 19.71 1.63 12.87
C GLN A 94 19.58 0.22 12.28
N PRO A 95 20.70 -0.42 11.88
CA PRO A 95 20.70 -1.82 11.49
C PRO A 95 20.01 -2.72 12.51
N LYS A 96 19.29 -3.74 12.05
CA LYS A 96 18.48 -4.70 12.84
C LYS A 96 17.17 -4.16 13.42
N TYR A 97 16.97 -2.84 13.50
CA TYR A 97 15.70 -2.26 13.96
C TYR A 97 14.61 -2.34 12.87
N PRO A 98 13.33 -2.10 13.20
CA PRO A 98 12.23 -2.33 12.25
C PRO A 98 12.29 -1.43 11.01
N PHE A 99 12.75 -0.19 11.16
CA PHE A 99 12.77 0.82 10.08
C PHE A 99 14.18 1.01 9.50
N GLU A 100 15.02 -0.02 9.61
CA GLU A 100 16.32 -0.07 8.96
C GLU A 100 16.22 0.25 7.46
N GLY A 101 17.03 1.22 7.00
CA GLY A 101 17.04 1.66 5.61
C GLY A 101 15.86 2.54 5.20
N PHE A 102 15.10 3.07 6.17
CA PHE A 102 14.13 4.13 5.92
C PHE A 102 14.86 5.47 5.87
N ASN A 103 14.77 6.17 4.75
CA ASN A 103 15.46 7.43 4.54
C ASN A 103 14.50 8.62 4.55
N ALA A 104 13.27 8.43 4.09
CA ALA A 104 12.28 9.48 3.97
C ALA A 104 11.74 9.94 5.32
N LEU A 105 11.84 9.11 6.36
CA LEU A 105 11.49 9.49 7.73
C LEU A 105 12.46 10.49 8.36
N ARG A 106 13.71 10.60 7.86
CA ARG A 106 14.70 11.52 8.43
C ARG A 106 14.27 12.97 8.21
N ASN A 107 14.55 13.82 9.20
CA ASN A 107 14.20 15.25 9.18
C ASN A 107 12.69 15.51 9.00
N THR A 108 11.85 14.64 9.55
CA THR A 108 10.39 14.82 9.52
C THR A 108 9.85 15.21 10.90
N ILE A 109 8.65 15.78 10.92
CA ILE A 109 7.97 16.23 12.14
C ILE A 109 6.66 15.47 12.25
N LEU A 110 6.49 14.68 13.31
CA LEU A 110 5.19 14.10 13.63
C LEU A 110 4.22 15.24 14.00
N VAL A 111 3.15 15.39 13.21
CA VAL A 111 2.09 16.35 13.53
C VAL A 111 1.16 15.74 14.58
N SER A 112 0.66 14.54 14.31
CA SER A 112 -0.15 13.75 15.23
C SER A 112 -0.37 12.33 14.69
N PRO A 113 -0.38 11.29 15.52
CA PRO A 113 -1.09 10.06 15.21
C PRO A 113 -2.60 10.28 15.32
N PHE A 114 -3.36 9.38 14.70
CA PHE A 114 -4.81 9.26 14.91
C PHE A 114 -5.23 7.81 14.95
N ARG A 115 -6.40 7.56 15.55
CA ARG A 115 -7.01 6.25 15.64
C ARG A 115 -8.51 6.35 15.44
N GLY A 116 -9.08 5.45 14.65
CA GLY A 116 -10.53 5.35 14.52
C GLY A 116 -11.22 4.92 15.81
N THR A 117 -12.48 5.30 16.00
CA THR A 117 -13.27 5.02 17.22
C THR A 117 -13.97 3.67 17.22
N ASP A 118 -14.12 3.03 16.05
CA ASP A 118 -15.06 1.90 15.84
C ASP A 118 -14.36 0.60 15.36
N VAL A 119 -15.13 -0.33 14.76
CA VAL A 119 -14.92 -1.78 14.41
C VAL A 119 -13.50 -2.30 14.13
N SER A 120 -12.51 -1.45 13.82
CA SER A 120 -11.11 -1.87 13.60
C SER A 120 -10.06 -0.95 14.22
N GLY A 121 -10.44 0.19 14.81
CA GLY A 121 -9.54 1.14 15.44
C GLY A 121 -8.35 1.52 14.55
N VAL A 122 -8.61 1.79 13.26
CA VAL A 122 -7.59 1.99 12.22
C VAL A 122 -6.58 3.04 12.69
N PRO A 123 -5.30 2.66 12.85
CA PRO A 123 -4.26 3.62 13.15
C PRO A 123 -3.84 4.36 11.88
N GLY A 124 -3.48 5.62 12.05
CA GLY A 124 -2.86 6.43 11.02
C GLY A 124 -1.96 7.50 11.62
N VAL A 125 -1.24 8.18 10.74
CA VAL A 125 -0.25 9.18 11.13
C VAL A 125 -0.31 10.36 10.19
N VAL A 126 -0.09 11.56 10.73
CA VAL A 126 0.17 12.77 9.95
C VAL A 126 1.58 13.26 10.25
N VAL A 127 2.40 13.38 9.21
CA VAL A 127 3.81 13.74 9.30
C VAL A 127 4.10 14.88 8.33
N TYR A 128 4.77 15.92 8.80
CA TYR A 128 5.24 17.01 7.96
C TYR A 128 6.70 16.79 7.56
N ARG A 129 7.01 17.02 6.28
CA ARG A 129 8.33 16.95 5.68
C ARG A 129 8.80 18.37 5.32
N PRO A 130 9.56 19.06 6.18
CA PRO A 130 9.99 20.43 5.95
C PRO A 130 10.77 20.63 4.65
N GLY A 131 11.64 19.69 4.29
CA GLY A 131 12.49 19.81 3.09
C GLY A 131 11.71 19.84 1.77
N THR A 132 10.48 19.32 1.75
CA THR A 132 9.60 19.30 0.57
C THR A 132 8.28 20.02 0.81
N LYS A 133 8.10 20.68 1.96
CA LYS A 133 6.84 21.30 2.41
C LYS A 133 5.61 20.39 2.23
N GLN A 134 5.82 19.10 2.46
CA GLN A 134 4.82 18.06 2.20
C GLN A 134 4.20 17.59 3.51
N LEU A 135 2.88 17.60 3.60
CA LEU A 135 2.11 17.01 4.68
C LEU A 135 1.65 15.61 4.25
N VAL A 136 2.17 14.57 4.89
CA VAL A 136 1.87 13.17 4.59
C VAL A 136 0.82 12.64 5.56
N VAL A 137 -0.26 12.08 5.04
CA VAL A 137 -1.32 11.39 5.79
C VAL A 137 -1.25 9.91 5.45
N GLY A 138 -0.85 9.09 6.41
CA GLY A 138 -0.72 7.64 6.25
C GLY A 138 -1.88 6.90 6.90
N PHE A 139 -2.52 6.02 6.12
CA PHE A 139 -3.52 5.06 6.61
C PHE A 139 -2.95 3.65 6.62
N SER A 140 -3.09 2.96 7.76
CA SER A 140 -2.69 1.55 7.85
C SER A 140 -3.70 0.62 7.19
N GLY A 141 -3.21 -0.54 6.77
CA GLY A 141 -4.06 -1.69 6.51
C GLY A 141 -4.33 -2.51 7.76
N THR A 142 -5.17 -3.53 7.64
CA THR A 142 -5.40 -4.52 8.71
C THR A 142 -4.78 -5.87 8.37
N ALA A 143 -4.23 -6.56 9.38
CA ALA A 143 -3.71 -7.93 9.25
C ALA A 143 -4.80 -8.94 8.87
N THR A 144 -6.08 -8.56 9.01
CA THR A 144 -7.24 -9.38 8.70
C THR A 144 -7.96 -8.91 7.44
N ILE A 145 -7.27 -8.29 6.47
CA ILE A 145 -7.92 -7.76 5.25
C ILE A 145 -8.77 -8.81 4.53
N TRP A 146 -8.40 -10.09 4.64
CA TRP A 146 -9.20 -11.19 4.10
C TRP A 146 -10.57 -11.32 4.79
N GLN A 147 -10.60 -11.19 6.12
CA GLN A 147 -11.85 -11.08 6.88
C GLN A 147 -12.56 -9.76 6.53
N THR A 148 -11.84 -8.66 6.32
CA THR A 148 -12.49 -7.41 5.87
C THR A 148 -13.19 -7.56 4.51
N LEU A 149 -12.61 -8.33 3.59
CA LEU A 149 -13.18 -8.62 2.28
C LEU A 149 -14.34 -9.63 2.33
N HIS A 150 -14.35 -10.55 3.32
CA HIS A 150 -15.34 -11.63 3.47
C HIS A 150 -16.40 -11.39 4.56
N ASP A 151 -16.00 -11.02 5.77
CA ASP A 151 -16.85 -10.89 6.97
C ASP A 151 -17.55 -9.52 7.06
N LEU A 152 -16.93 -8.45 6.54
CA LEU A 152 -17.52 -7.11 6.52
C LEU A 152 -18.16 -6.83 5.15
N ASN A 153 -19.06 -7.75 4.77
CA ASN A 153 -20.05 -7.65 3.70
C ASN A 153 -19.53 -7.01 2.40
N SER A 154 -19.20 -7.84 1.41
CA SER A 154 -18.98 -7.46 -0.01
C SER A 154 -20.16 -6.69 -0.66
N ILE A 155 -21.20 -6.42 0.13
CA ILE A 155 -22.27 -5.46 -0.06
C ILE A 155 -21.68 -4.07 -0.28
N LYS A 156 -22.02 -3.55 -1.45
CA LYS A 156 -21.88 -2.17 -1.85
C LYS A 156 -22.90 -1.31 -1.08
N ARG A 157 -22.47 -0.17 -0.55
CA ARG A 157 -23.36 0.91 -0.09
C ARG A 157 -23.23 2.10 -1.01
N ARG A 158 -24.29 2.92 -1.12
CA ARG A 158 -24.21 4.18 -1.86
C ARG A 158 -23.18 5.08 -1.18
N HIS A 159 -22.28 5.65 -1.96
CA HIS A 159 -21.33 6.65 -1.46
C HIS A 159 -22.06 7.99 -1.25
N PRO A 160 -21.89 8.70 -0.13
CA PRO A 160 -22.74 9.86 0.17
C PRO A 160 -22.61 11.05 -0.78
N LEU A 161 -21.50 11.14 -1.51
CA LEU A 161 -21.22 12.27 -2.42
C LEU A 161 -21.43 11.92 -3.90
N SER A 162 -21.87 10.71 -4.23
CA SER A 162 -21.99 10.27 -5.62
C SER A 162 -23.15 9.29 -5.83
N ASP A 163 -23.51 9.06 -7.09
CA ASP A 163 -24.44 7.97 -7.46
C ASP A 163 -23.77 6.59 -7.50
N GLY A 164 -22.44 6.55 -7.35
CA GLY A 164 -21.66 5.33 -7.25
C GLY A 164 -21.77 4.62 -5.90
N TYR A 165 -21.33 3.37 -5.91
CA TYR A 165 -21.29 2.52 -4.74
C TYR A 165 -19.87 2.23 -4.28
N VAL A 166 -19.69 2.16 -2.96
CA VAL A 166 -18.44 1.86 -2.26
C VAL A 166 -18.59 0.60 -1.42
N HIS A 167 -17.50 -0.14 -1.21
CA HIS A 167 -17.47 -1.28 -0.29
C HIS A 167 -17.88 -0.84 1.11
N SER A 168 -18.92 -1.47 1.67
CA SER A 168 -19.48 -1.06 2.96
C SER A 168 -18.46 -1.14 4.10
N GLY A 169 -17.66 -2.20 4.17
CA GLY A 169 -16.58 -2.36 5.15
C GLY A 169 -15.52 -1.26 5.11
N PHE A 170 -14.92 -0.97 3.94
CA PHE A 170 -13.93 0.10 3.80
C PHE A 170 -14.51 1.46 4.17
N TYR A 171 -15.74 1.76 3.74
CA TYR A 171 -16.38 3.01 4.09
C TYR A 171 -16.66 3.11 5.61
N ALA A 172 -17.14 2.05 6.26
CA ALA A 172 -17.38 2.06 7.72
C ALA A 172 -16.09 2.29 8.51
N MET A 173 -14.97 1.70 8.08
CA MET A 173 -13.66 1.95 8.69
C MET A 173 -13.17 3.38 8.47
N TYR A 174 -13.36 3.89 7.25
CA TYR A 174 -13.04 5.27 6.93
C TYR A 174 -13.86 6.25 7.77
N GLU A 175 -15.17 6.03 7.85
CA GLU A 175 -16.11 6.83 8.65
C GLU A 175 -15.69 6.90 10.12
N GLY A 176 -15.26 5.77 10.70
CA GLY A 176 -14.77 5.71 12.07
C GLY A 176 -13.45 6.44 12.35
N CYS A 177 -12.64 6.76 11.33
CA CYS A 177 -11.38 7.51 11.49
C CYS A 177 -11.35 8.88 10.79
N LYS A 178 -12.37 9.21 9.99
CA LYS A 178 -12.45 10.40 9.13
C LYS A 178 -12.22 11.69 9.92
N SER A 179 -12.95 11.88 11.02
CA SER A 179 -12.87 13.10 11.85
C SER A 179 -11.46 13.31 12.40
N ALA A 180 -10.90 12.28 13.05
CA ALA A 180 -9.57 12.33 13.65
C ALA A 180 -8.47 12.61 12.60
N ALA A 181 -8.57 12.00 11.41
CA ALA A 181 -7.65 12.26 10.31
C ALA A 181 -7.72 13.73 9.86
N PHE A 182 -8.92 14.28 9.69
CA PHE A 182 -9.11 15.69 9.31
C PHE A 182 -8.60 16.65 10.38
N ASP A 183 -8.82 16.36 11.66
CA ASP A 183 -8.31 17.22 12.74
C ASP A 183 -6.78 17.26 12.75
N CYS A 184 -6.12 16.12 12.49
CA CYS A 184 -4.67 16.05 12.37
C CYS A 184 -4.15 16.82 11.14
N VAL A 185 -4.84 16.73 9.99
CA VAL A 185 -4.47 17.49 8.80
C VAL A 185 -4.65 19.00 9.03
N LYS A 186 -5.79 19.42 9.58
CA LYS A 186 -6.04 20.83 9.93
C LYS A 186 -4.97 21.37 10.87
N LYS A 187 -4.56 20.58 11.87
CA LYS A 187 -3.44 20.93 12.75
C LYS A 187 -2.17 21.16 11.94
N GLY A 188 -1.80 20.21 11.06
CA GLY A 188 -0.60 20.33 10.23
C GLY A 188 -0.62 21.55 9.30
N LEU A 189 -1.75 21.82 8.66
CA LEU A 189 -1.95 23.00 7.82
C LEU A 189 -1.88 24.31 8.61
N ALA A 190 -2.28 24.32 9.88
CA ALA A 190 -2.24 25.49 10.74
C ALA A 190 -0.84 25.77 11.32
N THR A 191 0.00 24.74 11.48
CA THR A 191 1.31 24.84 12.14
C THR A 191 2.50 24.83 11.18
N HIS A 192 2.29 24.52 9.90
CA HIS A 192 3.37 24.36 8.92
C HIS A 192 3.02 25.00 7.57
N ASP A 193 4.07 25.35 6.83
CA ASP A 193 3.96 25.86 5.45
C ASP A 193 3.84 24.67 4.48
N VAL A 194 2.62 24.35 4.06
CA VAL A 194 2.31 23.15 3.28
C VAL A 194 2.01 23.52 1.82
N GLU A 195 2.81 22.96 0.90
CA GLU A 195 2.63 23.09 -0.56
C GLU A 195 2.11 21.80 -1.21
N GLU A 196 2.20 20.67 -0.51
CA GLU A 196 1.70 19.38 -1.00
C GLU A 196 1.05 18.57 0.12
N LEU A 197 -0.12 18.01 -0.15
CA LEU A 197 -0.73 16.94 0.66
C LEU A 197 -0.44 15.59 0.00
N ALA A 198 0.29 14.71 0.68
CA ALA A 198 0.48 13.33 0.25
C ALA A 198 -0.42 12.39 1.06
N VAL A 199 -1.29 11.63 0.40
CA VAL A 199 -2.14 10.62 1.00
C VAL A 199 -1.58 9.25 0.66
N VAL A 200 -1.16 8.48 1.66
CA VAL A 200 -0.48 7.20 1.45
C VAL A 200 -1.18 6.06 2.18
N GLY A 201 -1.11 4.86 1.59
CA GLY A 201 -1.67 3.68 2.24
C GLY A 201 -1.27 2.38 1.56
N HIS A 202 -1.02 1.36 2.38
CA HIS A 202 -0.78 0.00 1.91
C HIS A 202 -2.02 -0.86 2.19
N SER A 203 -2.31 -1.80 1.29
CA SER A 203 -3.43 -2.73 1.44
C SER A 203 -4.76 -1.97 1.59
N MET A 204 -5.55 -2.32 2.61
CA MET A 204 -6.77 -1.59 2.99
C MET A 204 -6.54 -0.09 3.23
N GLY A 205 -5.37 0.31 3.74
CA GLY A 205 -5.05 1.73 3.96
C GLY A 205 -5.10 2.55 2.67
N GLY A 206 -4.81 1.93 1.52
CA GLY A 206 -4.98 2.58 0.21
C GLY A 206 -6.45 2.93 -0.08
N ALA A 207 -7.39 2.04 0.24
CA ALA A 207 -8.81 2.29 0.05
C ALA A 207 -9.31 3.45 0.94
N LEU A 208 -8.85 3.49 2.20
CA LEU A 208 -9.16 4.60 3.12
C LEU A 208 -8.53 5.92 2.64
N GLY A 209 -7.32 5.87 2.08
CA GLY A 209 -6.66 7.01 1.48
C GLY A 209 -7.44 7.61 0.31
N TYR A 210 -7.98 6.79 -0.59
CA TYR A 210 -8.85 7.28 -1.68
C TYR A 210 -10.12 7.95 -1.14
N LEU A 211 -10.78 7.34 -0.15
CA LEU A 211 -11.98 7.95 0.46
C LEU A 211 -11.66 9.28 1.14
N PHE A 212 -10.52 9.35 1.83
CA PHE A 212 -10.02 10.60 2.39
C PHE A 212 -9.76 11.67 1.32
N ALA A 213 -9.09 11.30 0.23
CA ALA A 213 -8.82 12.21 -0.87
C ALA A 213 -10.10 12.68 -1.58
N MET A 214 -11.12 11.83 -1.71
CA MET A 214 -12.43 12.25 -2.23
C MET A 214 -13.04 13.36 -1.39
N ASP A 215 -13.00 13.24 -0.06
CA ASP A 215 -13.50 14.28 0.84
C ASP A 215 -12.66 15.56 0.81
N ILE A 216 -11.33 15.47 0.61
CA ILE A 216 -10.46 16.62 0.35
C ILE A 216 -10.91 17.36 -0.90
N PHE A 217 -11.05 16.65 -2.03
CA PHE A 217 -11.46 17.24 -3.31
C PHE A 217 -12.91 17.74 -3.30
N ALA A 218 -13.77 17.15 -2.46
CA ALA A 218 -15.13 17.64 -2.22
C ALA A 218 -15.18 18.90 -1.32
N GLY A 219 -14.06 19.31 -0.72
CA GLY A 219 -13.95 20.54 0.06
C GLY A 219 -14.13 20.37 1.58
N SER A 220 -14.05 19.15 2.11
CA SER A 220 -14.16 18.91 3.56
C SER A 220 -13.03 19.55 4.39
N CYS A 221 -11.87 19.76 3.76
CA CYS A 221 -10.74 20.48 4.35
C CYS A 221 -10.00 21.24 3.22
N PRO A 222 -10.29 22.54 3.03
CA PRO A 222 -9.63 23.34 2.00
C PRO A 222 -8.11 23.33 2.18
N LEU A 223 -7.39 23.11 1.08
CA LEU A 223 -5.93 23.20 1.04
C LEU A 223 -5.48 24.62 0.69
N PRO A 224 -4.23 25.01 1.00
CA PRO A 224 -3.67 26.28 0.57
C PRO A 224 -3.78 26.46 -0.95
N PRO A 225 -3.98 27.70 -1.45
CA PRO A 225 -4.04 27.96 -2.88
C PRO A 225 -2.81 27.42 -3.63
N GLY A 226 -3.03 26.66 -4.69
CA GLY A 226 -1.95 26.06 -5.48
C GLY A 226 -1.31 24.81 -4.85
N ALA A 227 -1.79 24.35 -3.68
CA ALA A 227 -1.30 23.12 -3.09
C ALA A 227 -1.55 21.92 -4.02
N THR A 228 -0.57 21.04 -4.13
CA THR A 228 -0.69 19.80 -4.90
C THR A 228 -1.14 18.64 -4.01
N VAL A 229 -1.74 17.61 -4.61
CA VAL A 229 -2.18 16.41 -3.91
C VAL A 229 -1.59 15.17 -4.59
N THR A 230 -0.82 14.39 -3.83
CA THR A 230 -0.30 13.10 -4.27
C THR A 230 -1.01 11.99 -3.53
N ILE A 231 -1.60 11.04 -4.26
CA ILE A 231 -2.15 9.81 -3.71
C ILE A 231 -1.19 8.69 -4.09
N ALA A 232 -0.62 7.99 -3.11
CA ALA A 232 0.27 6.87 -3.34
C ALA A 232 -0.20 5.63 -2.57
N THR A 233 -0.71 4.64 -3.28
CA THR A 233 -1.26 3.43 -2.70
C THR A 233 -0.49 2.19 -3.16
N PHE A 234 -0.33 1.22 -2.27
CA PHE A 234 0.45 0.01 -2.50
C PHE A 234 -0.43 -1.21 -2.24
N GLY A 235 -0.78 -1.95 -3.29
CA GLY A 235 -1.66 -3.11 -3.15
C GLY A 235 -3.10 -2.75 -2.78
N CYS A 236 -3.59 -1.59 -3.22
CA CYS A 236 -4.95 -1.15 -2.90
C CYS A 236 -5.98 -2.13 -3.51
N PRO A 237 -6.96 -2.62 -2.72
CA PRO A 237 -8.09 -3.36 -3.26
C PRO A 237 -8.97 -2.45 -4.13
N ARG A 238 -9.87 -3.06 -4.93
CA ARG A 238 -10.99 -2.31 -5.50
C ARG A 238 -11.92 -1.88 -4.38
N LEU A 239 -12.36 -0.63 -4.38
CA LEU A 239 -13.19 -0.08 -3.30
C LEU A 239 -14.58 0.38 -3.73
N GLY A 240 -14.86 0.48 -5.03
CA GLY A 240 -16.17 0.88 -5.51
C GLY A 240 -16.48 0.36 -6.90
N ASP A 241 -17.62 0.78 -7.44
CA ASP A 241 -18.05 0.45 -8.79
C ASP A 241 -17.58 1.48 -9.84
N ALA A 242 -18.03 1.29 -11.09
CA ALA A 242 -17.68 2.18 -12.18
C ALA A 242 -18.16 3.62 -11.95
N ALA A 243 -19.34 3.82 -11.35
CA ALA A 243 -19.85 5.16 -11.07
C ALA A 243 -19.03 5.87 -9.97
N LEU A 244 -18.50 5.14 -8.98
CA LEU A 244 -17.54 5.73 -8.04
C LEU A 244 -16.20 6.05 -8.70
N SER A 245 -15.75 5.22 -9.65
CA SER A 245 -14.54 5.48 -10.45
C SER A 245 -14.70 6.76 -11.28
N GLU A 246 -15.83 6.94 -11.98
CA GLU A 246 -16.12 8.19 -12.70
C GLU A 246 -16.17 9.39 -11.77
N PHE A 247 -16.83 9.27 -10.61
CA PHE A 247 -16.87 10.34 -9.62
C PHE A 247 -15.47 10.75 -9.12
N TRP A 248 -14.56 9.79 -8.91
CA TRP A 248 -13.16 10.08 -8.59
C TRP A 248 -12.50 10.93 -9.70
N GLN A 249 -12.70 10.56 -10.95
CA GLN A 249 -12.13 11.29 -12.10
C GLN A 249 -12.70 12.71 -12.20
N GLU A 250 -13.99 12.90 -11.93
CA GLU A 250 -14.62 14.22 -11.88
C GLU A 250 -14.03 15.11 -10.77
N LEU A 251 -13.82 14.56 -9.58
CA LEU A 251 -13.19 15.27 -8.47
C LEU A 251 -11.75 15.68 -8.79
N VAL A 252 -10.97 14.77 -9.37
CA VAL A 252 -9.59 15.05 -9.81
C VAL A 252 -9.56 16.15 -10.88
N ALA A 253 -10.40 16.03 -11.91
CA ALA A 253 -10.48 17.02 -12.99
C ALA A 253 -10.89 18.40 -12.47
N LYS A 254 -11.83 18.46 -11.52
CA LYS A 254 -12.25 19.70 -10.86
C LYS A 254 -11.10 20.34 -10.07
N TYR A 255 -10.34 19.55 -9.31
CA TYR A 255 -9.19 20.07 -8.57
C TYR A 255 -8.09 20.57 -9.51
N GLN A 256 -7.81 19.84 -10.59
CA GLN A 256 -6.85 20.23 -11.63
C GLN A 256 -7.27 21.49 -12.39
N ALA A 257 -8.56 21.67 -12.67
CA ALA A 257 -9.07 22.89 -13.29
C ALA A 257 -8.83 24.13 -12.42
N ALA A 258 -8.87 23.97 -11.08
CA ALA A 258 -8.65 25.06 -10.13
C ALA A 258 -7.17 25.30 -9.79
N ASN A 259 -6.32 24.26 -9.80
CA ASN A 259 -4.94 24.32 -9.28
C ASN A 259 -3.85 23.97 -10.32
N GLY A 260 -4.24 23.68 -11.57
CA GLY A 260 -3.35 23.28 -12.66
C GLY A 260 -3.33 21.78 -12.92
N GLN A 261 -3.01 21.39 -14.17
CA GLN A 261 -3.09 19.99 -14.61
C GLN A 261 -2.17 19.03 -13.82
N ALA A 262 -1.00 19.50 -13.38
CA ALA A 262 -0.07 18.71 -12.58
C ALA A 262 -0.37 18.71 -11.07
N SER A 263 -1.49 19.31 -10.64
CA SER A 263 -1.81 19.46 -9.21
C SER A 263 -2.26 18.19 -8.52
N VAL A 264 -2.63 17.14 -9.26
CA VAL A 264 -2.97 15.83 -8.71
C VAL A 264 -2.09 14.76 -9.32
N LYS A 265 -1.52 13.91 -8.47
CA LYS A 265 -0.77 12.72 -8.87
C LYS A 265 -1.41 11.50 -8.22
N ASP A 266 -1.94 10.58 -9.02
CA ASP A 266 -2.58 9.35 -8.55
C ASP A 266 -1.71 8.14 -8.90
N TYR A 267 -0.97 7.63 -7.91
CA TYR A 267 -0.07 6.49 -8.02
C TYR A 267 -0.65 5.27 -7.30
N CYS A 268 -1.23 4.36 -8.06
CA CYS A 268 -1.68 3.06 -7.57
C CYS A 268 -0.72 1.96 -7.97
N VAL A 269 0.13 1.53 -7.04
CA VAL A 269 1.16 0.51 -7.27
C VAL A 269 0.60 -0.88 -6.98
N ARG A 270 0.70 -1.78 -7.96
CA ARG A 270 0.29 -3.19 -7.85
C ARG A 270 1.50 -4.09 -8.04
N GLY A 271 1.62 -5.14 -7.24
CA GLY A 271 2.79 -6.00 -7.24
C GLY A 271 2.58 -7.26 -8.08
N LEU A 272 3.69 -7.82 -8.57
CA LEU A 272 3.73 -9.19 -9.07
C LEU A 272 3.06 -10.15 -8.07
N ASN A 273 2.14 -11.01 -8.54
CA ASN A 273 1.43 -12.01 -7.75
C ASN A 273 0.71 -11.48 -6.50
N ASP A 274 0.36 -10.19 -6.50
CA ASP A 274 -0.46 -9.59 -5.46
C ASP A 274 -1.95 -9.84 -5.74
N GLY A 275 -2.62 -10.50 -4.79
CA GLY A 275 -4.04 -10.83 -4.89
C GLY A 275 -4.98 -9.74 -4.40
N VAL A 276 -4.52 -8.75 -3.62
CA VAL A 276 -5.41 -7.75 -3.02
C VAL A 276 -6.04 -6.83 -4.07
N PRO A 277 -5.29 -6.28 -5.05
CA PRO A 277 -5.88 -5.49 -6.13
C PRO A 277 -6.89 -6.27 -6.96
N CYS A 278 -6.83 -7.61 -6.92
CA CYS A 278 -7.78 -8.46 -7.62
C CYS A 278 -9.12 -8.61 -6.89
N LEU A 279 -9.26 -8.03 -5.69
CA LEU A 279 -10.45 -8.12 -4.85
C LEU A 279 -11.02 -6.74 -4.48
N PRO A 280 -12.34 -6.63 -4.31
CA PRO A 280 -13.34 -7.59 -4.78
C PRO A 280 -13.32 -7.72 -6.32
N PRO A 281 -13.83 -8.83 -6.89
CA PRO A 281 -13.73 -9.08 -8.33
C PRO A 281 -14.52 -8.11 -9.22
N VAL A 282 -14.03 -7.93 -10.45
CA VAL A 282 -14.71 -7.17 -11.53
C VAL A 282 -16.09 -7.72 -11.84
N SER A 283 -16.27 -9.05 -11.76
CA SER A 283 -17.54 -9.74 -11.99
C SER A 283 -18.61 -9.39 -10.95
N TRP A 284 -18.22 -8.87 -9.78
CA TRP A 284 -19.13 -8.32 -8.79
C TRP A 284 -19.40 -6.82 -9.01
N GLY A 285 -18.94 -6.27 -10.13
CA GLY A 285 -19.11 -4.88 -10.53
C GLY A 285 -18.22 -3.89 -9.78
N TYR A 286 -17.13 -4.36 -9.15
CA TYR A 286 -16.11 -3.47 -8.58
C TYR A 286 -15.10 -3.05 -9.65
N ARG A 287 -14.55 -1.85 -9.53
CA ARG A 287 -13.57 -1.24 -10.43
C ARG A 287 -12.47 -0.57 -9.64
N HIS A 288 -11.32 -0.37 -10.27
CA HIS A 288 -10.31 0.53 -9.74
C HIS A 288 -10.69 1.99 -10.01
N LEU A 289 -10.27 2.89 -9.11
CA LEU A 289 -10.51 4.34 -9.27
C LEU A 289 -9.46 4.98 -10.17
N THR A 290 -8.19 4.66 -9.94
CA THR A 290 -7.09 5.06 -10.82
C THR A 290 -7.25 4.47 -12.22
N ARG A 291 -7.01 5.28 -13.25
CA ARG A 291 -7.05 4.83 -14.66
C ARG A 291 -5.68 4.38 -15.18
N THR A 292 -4.60 4.82 -14.56
CA THR A 292 -3.21 4.58 -15.00
C THR A 292 -2.36 3.98 -13.87
N PRO A 293 -2.71 2.77 -13.39
CA PRO A 293 -1.97 2.13 -12.31
C PRO A 293 -0.54 1.80 -12.73
N LEU A 294 0.29 1.56 -11.73
CA LEU A 294 1.68 1.15 -11.92
C LEU A 294 1.82 -0.32 -11.54
N TYR A 295 2.57 -1.08 -12.35
CA TYR A 295 2.88 -2.47 -12.10
C TYR A 295 4.33 -2.60 -11.63
N TYR A 296 4.52 -3.09 -10.40
CA TYR A 296 5.81 -3.36 -9.80
C TYR A 296 6.24 -4.80 -10.08
N TYR A 297 7.33 -4.95 -10.82
CA TYR A 297 7.88 -6.23 -11.21
C TYR A 297 9.41 -6.18 -11.13
N HIS A 298 10.01 -7.00 -10.26
CA HIS A 298 11.47 -7.20 -10.14
C HIS A 298 12.26 -5.88 -10.09
N ASP A 299 11.91 -5.01 -9.13
CA ASP A 299 12.54 -3.69 -8.91
C ASP A 299 12.40 -2.71 -10.08
N ARG A 300 11.46 -2.97 -10.98
CA ARG A 300 11.04 -2.08 -12.06
C ARG A 300 9.56 -1.74 -11.90
N LEU A 301 9.19 -0.60 -12.47
CA LEU A 301 7.86 -0.05 -12.40
C LEU A 301 7.40 0.24 -13.83
N PHE A 302 6.17 -0.14 -14.16
CA PHE A 302 5.60 0.00 -15.48
C PHE A 302 4.27 0.73 -15.42
N HIS A 303 4.02 1.66 -16.32
CA HIS A 303 2.70 2.23 -16.55
C HIS A 303 1.82 1.18 -17.20
N VAL A 304 0.68 0.89 -16.57
CA VAL A 304 -0.33 0.00 -17.15
C VAL A 304 -1.22 0.83 -18.09
N PRO A 305 -1.46 0.38 -19.33
CA PRO A 305 -2.38 1.05 -20.23
C PRO A 305 -3.80 1.14 -19.63
N GLU A 306 -4.53 2.23 -19.91
CA GLU A 306 -5.87 2.43 -19.35
C GLU A 306 -6.86 1.31 -19.71
N SER A 307 -6.73 0.73 -20.91
CA SER A 307 -7.55 -0.41 -21.35
C SER A 307 -7.32 -1.67 -20.51
N GLU A 308 -6.19 -1.76 -19.82
CA GLU A 308 -5.73 -2.92 -19.07
C GLU A 308 -5.86 -2.73 -17.55
N VAL A 309 -6.47 -1.64 -17.10
CA VAL A 309 -6.55 -1.20 -15.69
C VAL A 309 -7.15 -2.23 -14.74
N GLU A 310 -7.99 -3.14 -15.22
CA GLU A 310 -8.64 -4.15 -14.37
C GLU A 310 -7.86 -5.46 -14.24
N HIS A 311 -6.79 -5.64 -15.01
CA HIS A 311 -5.95 -6.83 -14.96
C HIS A 311 -4.97 -6.79 -13.78
N GLY A 312 -4.71 -7.97 -13.21
CA GLY A 312 -3.83 -8.15 -12.04
C GLY A 312 -2.49 -8.81 -12.36
N VAL A 313 -2.37 -9.44 -13.53
CA VAL A 313 -1.15 -10.14 -13.96
C VAL A 313 -0.77 -9.69 -15.36
N PHE A 314 0.50 -9.35 -15.52
CA PHE A 314 1.07 -8.93 -16.79
C PHE A 314 2.26 -9.81 -17.14
N THR A 315 2.44 -10.05 -18.45
CA THR A 315 3.71 -10.53 -18.97
C THR A 315 4.65 -9.34 -19.09
N VAL A 316 5.91 -9.48 -18.70
CA VAL A 316 6.93 -8.43 -18.84
C VAL A 316 8.01 -8.92 -19.79
N ASP A 317 8.37 -8.09 -20.77
CA ASP A 317 9.47 -8.36 -21.69
C ASP A 317 10.80 -8.37 -20.94
N LYS A 318 11.63 -9.39 -21.21
CA LYS A 318 12.94 -9.56 -20.57
C LYS A 318 13.90 -8.43 -20.88
N GLU A 319 13.77 -7.78 -22.03
CA GLU A 319 14.59 -6.62 -22.38
C GLU A 319 14.26 -5.38 -21.53
N ALA A 320 13.08 -5.37 -20.90
CA ALA A 320 12.70 -4.30 -19.97
C ALA A 320 13.21 -4.53 -18.54
N LEU A 321 13.84 -5.67 -18.25
CA LEU A 321 14.33 -6.03 -16.92
C LEU A 321 15.82 -5.75 -16.75
N ASP A 322 16.25 -5.54 -15.51
CA ASP A 322 17.68 -5.55 -15.18
C ASP A 322 18.16 -7.01 -15.10
N ARG A 323 18.92 -7.44 -16.10
CA ARG A 323 19.44 -8.81 -16.21
C ARG A 323 20.71 -9.03 -15.40
N THR A 324 21.27 -7.98 -14.80
CA THR A 324 22.53 -8.04 -14.03
C THR A 324 22.28 -8.29 -12.54
N ARG A 325 21.05 -8.06 -12.06
CA ARG A 325 20.68 -8.19 -10.67
C ARG A 325 19.54 -9.19 -10.51
N ALA A 326 19.71 -10.16 -9.60
CA ALA A 326 18.61 -11.02 -9.21
C ALA A 326 17.56 -10.22 -8.43
N PRO A 327 16.26 -10.40 -8.69
CA PRO A 327 15.21 -9.69 -7.98
C PRO A 327 15.24 -10.06 -6.49
N ASP A 328 15.01 -9.07 -5.61
CA ASP A 328 14.94 -9.32 -4.17
C ASP A 328 13.75 -10.24 -3.83
N HIS A 329 12.64 -10.08 -4.56
CA HIS A 329 11.36 -10.76 -4.33
C HIS A 329 10.83 -11.43 -5.61
N PRO A 330 11.48 -12.50 -6.13
CA PRO A 330 11.17 -13.09 -7.44
C PRO A 330 9.72 -13.55 -7.59
N ARG A 331 9.10 -14.04 -6.51
CA ARG A 331 7.69 -14.50 -6.50
C ARG A 331 6.69 -13.37 -6.24
N GLY A 332 7.15 -12.14 -6.02
CA GLY A 332 6.32 -11.01 -5.62
C GLY A 332 5.45 -11.33 -4.39
N GLY A 333 4.26 -10.75 -4.34
CA GLY A 333 3.26 -10.91 -3.28
C GLY A 333 2.79 -9.56 -2.72
N HIS A 334 1.75 -9.60 -1.92
CA HIS A 334 1.09 -8.40 -1.40
C HIS A 334 1.96 -7.52 -0.49
N ASN A 335 3.06 -8.03 0.06
CA ASN A 335 3.90 -7.27 0.98
C ASN A 335 5.18 -6.73 0.34
N TYR A 336 5.30 -6.77 -1.00
CA TYR A 336 6.56 -6.54 -1.71
C TYR A 336 6.46 -5.44 -2.77
N TYR A 337 6.66 -4.18 -2.34
CA TYR A 337 6.76 -3.00 -3.21
C TYR A 337 8.13 -2.33 -3.04
N GLY A 338 9.19 -3.12 -3.20
CA GLY A 338 10.57 -2.68 -2.97
C GLY A 338 11.04 -2.75 -1.52
N ARG A 339 10.18 -3.22 -0.61
CA ARG A 339 10.50 -3.57 0.78
C ARG A 339 9.65 -4.78 1.18
N ASP A 340 10.07 -5.52 2.20
CA ASP A 340 9.28 -6.57 2.84
C ASP A 340 8.45 -5.95 3.98
N ALA A 341 7.21 -5.58 3.67
CA ALA A 341 6.29 -4.95 4.61
C ALA A 341 5.99 -5.85 5.82
N GLU A 342 5.89 -7.17 5.59
CA GLU A 342 5.56 -8.12 6.65
C GLU A 342 6.72 -8.29 7.63
N LYS A 343 7.97 -8.30 7.15
CA LYS A 343 9.16 -8.27 8.00
C LYS A 343 9.14 -7.04 8.91
N ILE A 344 8.79 -5.87 8.39
CA ILE A 344 8.75 -4.61 9.14
C ILE A 344 7.66 -4.69 10.21
N ILE A 345 6.43 -5.05 9.83
CA ILE A 345 5.30 -5.23 10.75
C ILE A 345 5.63 -6.25 11.86
N ARG A 346 6.27 -7.36 11.50
CA ARG A 346 6.67 -8.40 12.46
C ARG A 346 7.77 -7.92 13.41
N ARG A 347 8.77 -7.18 12.90
CA ARG A 347 9.84 -6.58 13.71
C ARG A 347 9.27 -5.57 14.70
N VAL A 348 8.36 -4.72 14.24
CA VAL A 348 7.58 -3.78 15.05
C VAL A 348 6.84 -4.51 16.18
N TYR A 349 6.06 -5.55 15.85
CA TYR A 349 5.31 -6.34 16.84
C TYR A 349 6.21 -6.98 17.91
N TRP A 350 7.35 -7.55 17.49
CA TRP A 350 8.30 -8.13 18.45
C TRP A 350 8.89 -7.08 19.37
N GLN A 351 9.21 -5.90 18.85
CA GLN A 351 9.73 -4.82 19.66
C GLN A 351 8.74 -4.37 20.71
N ASP A 352 7.50 -4.06 20.33
CA ASP A 352 6.44 -3.62 21.25
C ASP A 352 6.25 -4.64 22.38
N ARG A 353 6.16 -5.92 22.02
CA ARG A 353 6.07 -7.03 22.99
C ARG A 353 7.27 -7.09 23.94
N MET A 354 8.48 -6.80 23.48
CA MET A 354 9.67 -6.77 24.32
C MET A 354 9.70 -5.54 25.23
N MET A 355 9.29 -4.37 24.71
CA MET A 355 9.14 -3.15 25.51
C MET A 355 8.17 -3.36 26.68
N SER A 356 7.03 -4.02 26.45
CA SER A 356 6.08 -4.31 27.53
C SER A 356 6.60 -5.33 28.54
N ARG A 357 7.40 -6.31 28.11
CA ARG A 357 7.85 -7.43 28.98
C ARG A 357 9.16 -7.15 29.72
N LYS A 358 10.05 -6.35 29.13
CA LYS A 358 11.39 -6.06 29.65
C LYS A 358 11.71 -4.56 29.51
N PRO A 359 10.98 -3.64 30.15
CA PRO A 359 11.11 -2.20 29.90
C PRO A 359 12.54 -1.65 29.99
N SER A 360 13.38 -2.19 30.88
CA SER A 360 14.77 -1.73 31.07
C SER A 360 15.81 -2.47 30.21
N ALA A 361 15.44 -3.54 29.51
CA ALA A 361 16.38 -4.40 28.76
C ALA A 361 15.81 -4.86 27.40
N TRP A 362 14.75 -4.19 26.90
CA TRP A 362 14.06 -4.62 25.70
C TRP A 362 14.94 -4.52 24.46
N GLN A 363 15.85 -3.54 24.41
CA GLN A 363 16.75 -3.32 23.28
C GLN A 363 17.70 -4.51 23.11
N GLU A 364 18.39 -4.92 24.18
CA GLU A 364 19.27 -6.08 24.19
C GLU A 364 18.51 -7.36 23.82
N ALA A 365 17.33 -7.57 24.42
CA ALA A 365 16.50 -8.72 24.13
C ALA A 365 16.00 -8.75 22.67
N TYR A 366 15.69 -7.59 22.10
CA TYR A 366 15.27 -7.45 20.72
C TYR A 366 16.42 -7.74 19.75
N VAL A 367 17.58 -7.10 19.95
CA VAL A 367 18.76 -7.30 19.09
C VAL A 367 19.26 -8.74 19.13
N ALA A 368 19.24 -9.38 20.31
CA ALA A 368 19.56 -10.79 20.45
C ALA A 368 18.63 -11.67 19.60
N LYS A 369 17.32 -11.43 19.68
CA LYS A 369 16.32 -12.15 18.88
C LYS A 369 16.50 -11.94 17.37
N ILE A 370 16.77 -10.71 16.92
CA ILE A 370 17.02 -10.46 15.48
C ILE A 370 18.29 -11.15 15.01
N THR A 371 19.35 -11.15 15.84
CA THR A 371 20.61 -11.82 15.53
C THR A 371 20.44 -13.34 15.42
N GLU A 372 19.68 -13.96 16.33
CA GLU A 372 19.34 -15.38 16.26
C GLU A 372 18.64 -15.73 14.93
N ILE A 373 17.62 -14.96 14.54
CA ILE A 373 16.89 -15.18 13.28
C ILE A 373 17.79 -15.02 12.06
N GLU A 374 18.70 -14.04 12.08
CA GLU A 374 19.65 -13.81 10.98
C GLU A 374 20.70 -14.91 10.87
N GLN A 375 21.08 -15.57 11.96
CA GLN A 375 21.98 -16.72 11.98
C GLN A 375 21.32 -18.04 11.55
N MET A 376 19.98 -18.11 11.55
CA MET A 376 19.21 -19.24 11.01
C MET A 376 19.01 -19.18 9.49
N LYS A 377 19.56 -18.15 8.81
CA LYS A 377 19.59 -18.01 7.34
C LYS A 377 20.78 -18.74 6.74
#